data_AF-A0A1N6EEK1-F1
#
_entry.id   AF-A0A1N6EEK1-F1
#
_cell.length_a   1.000
_cell.length_b   1.000
_cell.length_c   1.000
_cell.angle_alpha   90.00
_cell.angle_beta   90.00
_cell.angle_gamma   90.00
#
_symmetry.space_group_name_H-M   'P 1'
#
loop_
_entity.id
_entity.type
_entity.pdbx_description
1 polymer ?
#
loop_
_entity_poly.entity_id
_entity_poly.type
_entity_poly.pdbx_seq_one_letter_code
_entity_poly.pdbx_strand_id
1 'polypeptide(L)'
;MKKRVFKYKFVYWIILSLNIILFISFSIGLINRIETDNFDNSIDVFSFVAIIMICILSFSSLIMFIIKNKNSIITFSAVLFLILLIISFFLFYSIFIVKDFGENSTDFYTVPLVYGIILGILFITNYFKFRKNINELEIDEIGIKND
;
A
#
# COMPACT_ATOMS: atom_id res chain seq x y z
N MET A 1 -19.29 -1.76 21.88
CA MET A 1 -18.63 -2.55 20.81
C MET A 1 -17.23 -2.02 20.56
N LYS A 2 -16.18 -2.83 20.73
CA LYS A 2 -14.81 -2.42 20.35
C LYS A 2 -14.77 -2.21 18.83
N LYS A 3 -14.57 -0.98 18.36
CA LYS A 3 -14.33 -0.72 16.92
C LYS A 3 -12.99 -1.37 16.56
N ARG A 4 -13.01 -2.44 15.78
CA ARG A 4 -11.84 -3.20 15.31
C ARG A 4 -11.83 -3.18 13.78
N VAL A 5 -10.64 -2.98 13.20
CA VAL A 5 -10.42 -2.96 11.74
C VAL A 5 -9.97 -4.33 11.25
N PHE A 6 -9.04 -4.97 11.99
CA PHE A 6 -8.54 -6.31 11.71
C PHE A 6 -8.93 -7.29 12.82
N LYS A 7 -8.94 -8.59 12.47
CA LYS A 7 -9.12 -9.71 13.41
C LYS A 7 -8.01 -9.73 14.47
N TYR A 8 -6.76 -9.50 14.05
CA TYR A 8 -5.59 -9.57 14.93
C TYR A 8 -4.99 -8.18 15.19
N LYS A 9 -4.68 -7.89 16.45
CA LYS A 9 -4.06 -6.61 16.87
C LYS A 9 -2.67 -6.42 16.28
N PHE A 10 -1.88 -7.50 16.15
CA PHE A 10 -0.56 -7.45 15.54
C PHE A 10 -0.62 -7.05 14.05
N VAL A 11 -1.55 -7.63 13.27
CA VAL A 11 -1.74 -7.27 11.85
C VAL A 11 -2.09 -5.80 11.70
N TYR A 12 -2.93 -5.25 12.60
CA TYR A 12 -3.23 -3.82 12.62
C TYR A 12 -1.96 -2.96 12.76
N TRP A 13 -1.06 -3.32 13.67
CA TRP A 13 0.19 -2.56 13.87
C TRP A 13 1.12 -2.67 12.67
N ILE A 14 1.28 -3.85 12.06
CA ILE A 14 2.07 -4.01 10.83
C ILE A 14 1.54 -3.09 9.72
N ILE A 15 0.24 -3.15 9.44
CA ILE A 15 -0.36 -2.39 8.35
C ILE A 15 -0.30 -0.88 8.63
N LEU A 16 -0.52 -0.46 9.88
CA LEU A 16 -0.37 0.93 10.28
C LEU A 16 1.06 1.43 10.08
N SER A 17 2.07 0.66 10.54
CA SER A 17 3.49 0.99 10.34
C SER A 17 3.85 1.05 8.86
N LEU A 18 3.37 0.12 8.05
CA LEU A 18 3.63 0.10 6.62
C LEU A 18 3.01 1.33 5.92
N ASN A 19 1.80 1.73 6.31
CA ASN A 19 1.16 2.93 5.78
C ASN A 19 1.91 4.21 6.19
N ILE A 20 2.45 4.28 7.41
CA ILE A 20 3.32 5.38 7.85
C ILE A 20 4.58 5.45 6.95
N ILE A 21 5.24 4.31 6.72
CA ILE A 21 6.43 4.25 5.86
C ILE A 21 6.10 4.73 4.45
N LEU A 22 5.02 4.21 3.84
CA LEU A 22 4.56 4.63 2.52
C LEU A 22 4.31 6.14 2.49
N PHE A 23 3.56 6.68 3.45
CA PHE A 23 3.26 8.10 3.51
C PHE A 23 4.54 8.95 3.53
N ILE A 24 5.51 8.61 4.38
CA ILE A 24 6.77 9.33 4.50
C ILE A 24 7.58 9.22 3.19
N SER A 25 7.73 8.01 2.65
CA SER A 25 8.51 7.78 1.41
C SER A 25 7.94 8.57 0.23
N PHE A 26 6.62 8.54 0.02
CA PHE A 26 6.00 9.29 -1.07
C PHE A 26 6.01 10.81 -0.82
N SER A 27 5.93 11.26 0.44
CA SER A 27 6.05 12.68 0.77
C SER A 27 7.44 13.22 0.50
N ILE A 28 8.49 12.43 0.78
CA ILE A 28 9.87 12.78 0.40
C ILE A 28 9.99 12.85 -1.13
N GLY A 29 9.45 11.85 -1.85
CA GLY A 29 9.43 11.85 -3.31
C GLY A 29 8.73 13.08 -3.89
N LEU A 30 7.62 13.51 -3.28
CA LEU A 30 6.90 14.73 -3.64
C LEU A 30 7.76 15.99 -3.43
N ILE A 31 8.36 16.16 -2.25
CA ILE A 31 9.21 17.32 -1.93
C ILE A 31 10.38 17.40 -2.92
N ASN A 32 11.10 16.30 -3.11
CA ASN A 32 12.21 16.24 -4.05
C ASN A 32 11.77 16.63 -5.46
N ARG A 33 10.57 16.18 -5.89
CA ARG A 33 10.07 16.51 -7.22
C ARG A 33 9.74 17.99 -7.37
N ILE A 34 9.13 18.60 -6.36
CA ILE A 34 8.82 20.04 -6.32
C ILE A 34 10.12 20.86 -6.37
N GLU A 35 11.15 20.46 -5.62
CA GLU A 35 12.44 21.18 -5.59
C GLU A 35 13.18 21.12 -6.92
N THR A 36 13.08 20.01 -7.66
CA THR A 36 13.77 19.85 -8.95
C THR A 36 13.08 20.57 -10.11
N ASP A 37 11.80 20.93 -9.99
CA ASP A 37 10.95 21.63 -10.99
C ASP A 37 11.09 21.19 -12.46
N ASN A 38 11.46 19.94 -12.69
CA ASN A 38 11.64 19.39 -14.05
C ASN A 38 10.34 18.71 -14.50
N PHE A 39 9.52 19.45 -15.24
CA PHE A 39 8.26 18.98 -15.85
C PHE A 39 8.31 19.04 -17.37
N ASP A 40 9.39 18.50 -17.94
CA ASP A 40 9.68 18.63 -19.37
C ASP A 40 8.76 17.76 -20.25
N ASN A 41 8.27 16.63 -19.71
CA ASN A 41 7.46 15.67 -20.47
C ASN A 41 6.12 15.33 -19.81
N SER A 42 5.17 14.84 -20.61
CA SER A 42 3.86 14.38 -20.12
C SER A 42 3.95 13.24 -19.09
N ILE A 43 5.00 12.43 -19.16
CA ILE A 43 5.29 11.33 -18.23
C ILE A 43 5.69 11.88 -16.86
N ASP A 44 6.47 12.96 -16.84
CA ASP A 44 6.88 13.65 -15.62
C ASP A 44 5.66 14.21 -14.87
N VAL A 45 4.75 14.87 -15.61
CA VAL A 45 3.48 15.36 -15.07
C VAL A 45 2.62 14.20 -14.55
N PHE A 46 2.50 13.11 -15.33
CA PHE A 46 1.76 11.92 -14.90
C PHE A 46 2.33 11.33 -13.60
N SER A 47 3.65 11.17 -13.52
CA SER A 47 4.34 10.64 -12.34
C SER A 47 4.10 11.50 -11.10
N PHE A 48 4.11 12.81 -11.25
CA PHE A 48 3.92 13.76 -10.17
C PHE A 48 2.47 13.74 -9.65
N VAL A 49 1.49 13.75 -10.55
CA VAL A 49 0.07 13.60 -10.19
C VAL A 49 -0.16 12.28 -9.45
N ALA A 50 0.47 11.19 -9.93
CA ALA A 50 0.36 9.89 -9.30
C ALA A 50 0.94 9.87 -7.87
N ILE A 51 2.11 10.49 -7.65
CA ILE A 51 2.71 10.65 -6.31
C ILE A 51 1.80 11.45 -5.39
N ILE A 52 1.23 12.57 -5.86
CA ILE A 52 0.26 13.37 -5.10
C ILE A 52 -0.94 12.52 -4.67
N MET A 53 -1.52 11.76 -5.60
CA MET A 53 -2.68 10.91 -5.31
C MET A 53 -2.34 9.85 -4.26
N ILE A 54 -1.16 9.23 -4.35
CA ILE A 54 -0.69 8.26 -3.34
C ILE A 54 -0.53 8.94 -1.97
N CYS A 55 0.12 10.09 -1.89
CA CYS A 55 0.29 10.84 -0.64
C CYS A 55 -1.06 11.13 0.04
N ILE A 56 -2.02 11.69 -0.72
CA ILE A 56 -3.34 12.06 -0.19
C ILE A 56 -4.10 10.81 0.27
N LEU A 57 -4.12 9.75 -0.53
CA LEU A 57 -4.83 8.52 -0.19
C LEU A 57 -4.17 7.77 0.98
N SER A 58 -2.84 7.76 1.06
CA SER A 58 -2.09 7.17 2.17
C SER A 58 -2.35 7.94 3.47
N PHE A 59 -2.33 9.28 3.44
CA PHE A 59 -2.67 10.11 4.60
C PHE A 59 -4.12 9.89 5.05
N SER A 60 -5.07 9.88 4.12
CA SER A 60 -6.48 9.60 4.40
C SER A 60 -6.66 8.21 5.01
N SER A 61 -6.00 7.19 4.46
CA SER A 61 -6.01 5.83 4.99
C SER A 61 -5.42 5.76 6.41
N LEU A 62 -4.33 6.48 6.68
CA LEU A 62 -3.68 6.55 7.98
C LEU A 62 -4.61 7.17 9.04
N ILE A 63 -5.26 8.30 8.73
CA ILE A 63 -6.30 8.89 9.59
C ILE A 63 -7.40 7.86 9.86
N MET A 64 -7.89 7.18 8.81
CA MET A 64 -8.94 6.16 8.93
C MET A 64 -8.53 4.98 9.82
N PHE A 65 -7.26 4.55 9.78
CA PHE A 65 -6.75 3.52 10.69
C PHE A 65 -6.76 3.98 12.14
N ILE A 66 -6.30 5.21 12.42
CA ILE A 66 -6.26 5.80 13.76
C ILE A 66 -7.67 5.88 14.37
N ILE A 67 -8.66 6.36 13.60
CA ILE A 67 -10.07 6.42 14.06
C ILE A 67 -10.79 5.06 13.98
N LYS A 68 -10.09 4.00 13.55
CA LYS A 68 -10.60 2.64 13.37
C LYS A 68 -11.85 2.56 12.48
N ASN A 69 -11.84 3.32 11.40
CA ASN A 69 -12.91 3.30 10.40
C ASN A 69 -12.81 2.01 9.56
N LYS A 70 -13.95 1.33 9.33
CA LYS A 70 -14.06 0.14 8.47
C LYS A 70 -13.59 0.36 7.03
N ASN A 71 -13.63 1.60 6.55
CA ASN A 71 -13.19 1.97 5.21
C ASN A 71 -11.67 2.08 5.07
N SER A 72 -10.91 2.10 6.19
CA SER A 72 -9.44 2.16 6.19
C SER A 72 -8.80 1.06 5.35
N ILE A 73 -9.34 -0.15 5.40
CA ILE A 73 -8.86 -1.29 4.61
C ILE A 73 -9.06 -1.07 3.11
N ILE A 74 -10.21 -0.52 2.73
CA ILE A 74 -10.53 -0.27 1.32
C ILE A 74 -9.63 0.83 0.77
N THR A 75 -9.50 1.94 1.52
CA THR A 75 -8.63 3.05 1.11
C THR A 75 -7.16 2.63 1.06
N PHE A 76 -6.68 1.82 2.01
CA PHE A 76 -5.32 1.28 1.98
C PHE A 76 -5.10 0.34 0.79
N SER A 77 -6.06 -0.55 0.51
CA SER A 77 -5.96 -1.45 -0.65
C SER A 77 -5.95 -0.68 -1.96
N ALA A 78 -6.69 0.43 -2.04
CA ALA A 78 -6.66 1.32 -3.20
C ALA A 78 -5.29 2.00 -3.38
N VAL A 79 -4.62 2.41 -2.30
CA VAL A 79 -3.24 2.92 -2.36
C VAL A 79 -2.29 1.88 -2.94
N LEU A 80 -2.33 0.65 -2.43
CA LEU A 80 -1.47 -0.44 -2.91
C LEU A 80 -1.75 -0.78 -4.38
N PHE A 81 -3.02 -0.77 -4.78
CA PHE A 81 -3.40 -1.00 -6.18
C PHE A 81 -2.93 0.13 -7.10
N LEU A 82 -3.00 1.39 -6.65
CA LEU A 82 -2.48 2.53 -7.39
C LEU A 82 -0.96 2.42 -7.58
N ILE A 83 -0.22 2.03 -6.54
CA ILE A 83 1.23 1.76 -6.61
C ILE A 83 1.51 0.66 -7.65
N LEU A 84 0.77 -0.46 -7.62
CA LEU A 84 0.90 -1.53 -8.62
C LEU A 84 0.66 -1.03 -10.04
N LEU A 85 -0.37 -0.21 -10.26
CA LEU A 85 -0.67 0.35 -11.57
C LEU A 85 0.48 1.22 -12.09
N ILE A 86 1.05 2.07 -11.23
CA ILE A 86 2.15 2.95 -11.60
C ILE A 86 3.41 2.14 -11.93
N ILE A 87 3.78 1.18 -11.10
CA ILE A 87 4.91 0.28 -11.38
C ILE A 87 4.69 -0.44 -12.71
N SER A 88 3.47 -0.95 -12.94
CA SER A 88 3.14 -1.63 -14.19
C SER A 88 3.30 -0.69 -15.38
N PHE A 89 2.76 0.52 -15.30
CA PHE A 89 2.86 1.52 -16.36
C PHE A 89 4.33 1.83 -16.71
N PHE A 90 5.17 2.11 -15.71
CA PHE A 90 6.59 2.42 -15.94
C PHE A 90 7.36 1.23 -16.49
N LEU A 91 7.02 0.01 -16.07
CA LEU A 91 7.62 -1.20 -16.59
C LEU A 91 7.24 -1.44 -18.06
N PHE A 92 5.96 -1.28 -18.41
CA PHE A 92 5.52 -1.32 -19.80
C PHE A 92 6.19 -0.23 -20.64
N TYR A 93 6.30 0.99 -20.11
CA TYR A 93 6.97 2.11 -20.78
C TYR A 93 8.45 1.79 -21.05
N SER A 94 9.18 1.30 -20.06
CA SER A 94 10.60 0.94 -20.21
C SER A 94 10.81 -0.19 -21.21
N ILE A 95 10.01 -1.27 -21.16
CA ILE A 95 10.17 -2.42 -22.06
C ILE A 95 9.80 -2.08 -23.52
N PHE A 96 8.66 -1.42 -23.73
CA PHE A 96 8.11 -1.26 -25.09
C PHE A 96 8.50 0.04 -25.77
N ILE A 97 8.71 1.12 -25.01
CA ILE A 97 8.98 2.45 -25.57
C ILE A 97 10.47 2.78 -25.50
N VAL A 98 11.06 2.74 -24.30
CA VAL A 98 12.49 3.04 -24.14
C VAL A 98 13.35 1.89 -24.67
N LYS A 99 12.83 0.65 -24.60
CA LYS A 99 13.55 -0.61 -24.94
C LYS A 99 14.84 -0.77 -24.16
N ASP A 100 14.86 -0.19 -22.96
CA ASP A 100 15.99 -0.19 -22.05
C ASP A 100 15.48 -0.65 -20.69
N PHE A 101 15.46 -1.98 -20.51
CA PHE A 101 14.99 -2.63 -19.30
C PHE A 101 16.07 -3.58 -18.79
N GLY A 102 16.56 -3.30 -17.58
CA GLY A 102 17.47 -4.18 -16.85
C GLY A 102 18.91 -4.10 -17.36
N GLU A 103 19.55 -2.95 -17.14
CA GLU A 103 21.00 -2.80 -17.33
C GLU A 103 21.76 -3.80 -16.44
N ASN A 104 21.21 -4.12 -15.26
CA ASN A 104 21.72 -5.12 -14.33
C ASN A 104 20.80 -6.32 -14.22
N SER A 105 21.37 -7.53 -14.13
CA SER A 105 20.64 -8.78 -13.92
C SER A 105 19.76 -8.79 -12.67
N THR A 106 20.08 -7.93 -11.69
CA THR A 106 19.32 -7.75 -10.45
C THR A 106 17.93 -7.13 -10.66
N ASP A 107 17.75 -6.34 -11.72
CA ASP A 107 16.50 -5.62 -11.98
C ASP A 107 15.38 -6.61 -12.35
N PHE A 108 15.75 -7.70 -13.04
CA PHE A 108 14.86 -8.80 -13.38
C PHE A 108 14.29 -9.53 -12.16
N TYR A 109 15.01 -9.59 -11.05
CA TYR A 109 14.53 -10.22 -9.80
C TYR A 109 13.83 -9.22 -8.88
N THR A 110 14.25 -7.96 -8.91
CA THR A 110 13.71 -6.90 -8.06
C THR A 110 12.24 -6.63 -8.38
N VAL A 111 11.89 -6.59 -9.67
CA VAL A 111 10.52 -6.34 -10.10
C VAL A 111 9.53 -7.39 -9.57
N PRO A 112 9.68 -8.70 -9.85
CA PRO A 112 8.78 -9.72 -9.30
C PRO A 112 8.69 -9.70 -7.77
N LEU A 113 9.80 -9.41 -7.10
CA LEU A 113 9.86 -9.31 -5.64
C LEU A 113 8.98 -8.17 -5.13
N VAL A 114 9.07 -6.98 -5.72
CA VAL A 114 8.23 -5.82 -5.35
C VAL A 114 6.75 -6.13 -5.56
N TYR A 115 6.37 -6.74 -6.68
CA TYR A 115 4.99 -7.20 -6.91
C TYR A 115 4.55 -8.21 -5.85
N GLY A 116 5.40 -9.20 -5.54
CA GLY A 116 5.12 -10.21 -4.52
C GLY A 116 4.88 -9.60 -3.13
N ILE A 117 5.67 -8.61 -2.74
CA ILE A 117 5.48 -7.87 -1.49
C ILE A 117 4.12 -7.17 -1.48
N ILE A 118 3.80 -6.39 -2.53
CA ILE A 118 2.55 -5.61 -2.55
C ILE A 118 1.32 -6.53 -2.57
N LEU A 119 1.37 -7.60 -3.38
CA LEU A 119 0.31 -8.60 -3.43
C LEU A 119 0.17 -9.37 -2.11
N GLY A 120 1.28 -9.68 -1.44
CA GLY A 120 1.29 -10.28 -0.11
C GLY A 120 0.63 -9.37 0.93
N ILE A 121 0.93 -8.08 0.91
CA ILE A 121 0.29 -7.10 1.80
C ILE A 121 -1.21 -6.99 1.50
N LEU A 122 -1.60 -6.93 0.22
CA LEU A 122 -3.00 -6.93 -0.19
C LEU A 122 -3.74 -8.18 0.30
N PHE A 123 -3.11 -9.35 0.19
CA PHE A 123 -3.65 -10.60 0.70
C PHE A 123 -3.86 -10.56 2.21
N ILE A 124 -2.82 -10.22 2.99
CA ILE A 124 -2.88 -10.11 4.46
C ILE A 124 -3.98 -9.13 4.87
N THR A 125 -4.05 -7.97 4.22
CA THR A 125 -5.02 -6.91 4.53
C THR A 125 -6.46 -7.39 4.32
N ASN A 126 -6.73 -8.11 3.23
CA ASN A 126 -8.08 -8.58 2.90
C ASN A 126 -8.47 -9.85 3.64
N TYR A 127 -7.52 -10.76 3.89
CA TYR A 127 -7.74 -12.02 4.58
C TYR A 127 -8.02 -11.80 6.07
N PHE A 128 -7.25 -10.93 6.74
CA PHE A 128 -7.39 -10.67 8.18
C PHE A 128 -8.33 -9.50 8.51
N LYS A 129 -9.04 -8.95 7.52
CA LYS A 129 -10.09 -7.94 7.74
C LYS A 129 -11.10 -8.46 8.76
N PHE A 130 -11.47 -7.64 9.73
CA PHE A 130 -12.48 -8.02 10.71
C PHE A 130 -13.82 -8.28 10.00
N ARG A 131 -14.26 -9.54 9.99
CA ARG A 131 -15.61 -9.95 9.60
C ARG A 131 -16.42 -10.16 10.86
N LYS A 132 -17.60 -9.55 10.97
CA LYS A 132 -18.48 -9.64 12.14
C LYS A 132 -19.15 -11.03 12.29
N ASN A 133 -18.60 -12.07 11.65
CA ASN A 133 -19.17 -13.41 11.67
C ASN A 133 -18.79 -14.12 12.97
N ILE A 134 -19.81 -14.67 13.62
CA ILE A 134 -19.86 -15.16 15.00
C ILE A 134 -19.06 -16.47 15.21
N ASN A 135 -18.62 -17.12 14.13
CA ASN A 135 -18.04 -18.48 14.19
C ASN A 135 -16.51 -18.53 14.04
N GLU A 136 -15.82 -17.40 14.01
CA GLU A 136 -14.36 -17.40 14.03
C GLU A 136 -13.87 -17.16 15.45
N LEU A 137 -13.62 -18.25 16.19
CA LEU A 137 -12.93 -18.23 17.49
C LEU A 137 -11.74 -17.28 17.41
N GLU A 138 -11.79 -16.22 18.20
CA GLU A 138 -10.70 -15.26 18.32
C GLU A 138 -9.50 -16.00 18.92
N ILE A 139 -8.25 -15.70 18.52
CA ILE A 139 -7.08 -16.32 19.20
C ILE A 139 -7.05 -15.91 20.69
N ASP A 140 -7.63 -14.75 21.01
CA ASP A 140 -7.87 -14.29 22.38
C ASP A 140 -8.90 -15.17 23.13
N GLU A 141 -9.70 -15.99 22.44
CA GLU A 141 -10.66 -16.96 22.98
C GLU A 141 -10.13 -18.41 22.98
N ILE A 142 -8.98 -18.67 22.33
CA ILE A 142 -8.35 -20.00 22.34
C ILE A 142 -7.81 -20.27 23.75
N GLY A 143 -8.47 -21.18 24.46
CA GLY A 143 -8.14 -21.55 25.85
C GLY A 143 -9.04 -20.92 26.91
N ILE A 144 -9.95 -20.02 26.53
CA ILE A 144 -11.01 -19.55 27.42
C ILE A 144 -12.14 -20.59 27.36
N LYS A 145 -12.27 -21.42 28.41
CA LYS A 145 -13.48 -22.21 28.62
C LYS A 145 -14.62 -21.22 28.85
N ASN A 146 -15.55 -21.17 27.90
CA ASN A 146 -16.85 -20.56 28.12
C ASN A 146 -17.61 -21.51 29.05
N ASP A 147 -17.56 -21.23 30.35
CA ASP A 147 -18.54 -21.75 31.31
C ASP A 147 -19.83 -20.92 31.23
#